data_AF-G5JUL6-F1
#
_entry.id   AF-G5JUL6-F1
#
_cell.length_a   1.000
_cell.length_b   1.000
_cell.length_c   1.000
_cell.angle_alpha   90.00
_cell.angle_beta   90.00
_cell.angle_gamma   90.00
#
_symmetry.space_group_name_H-M   'P 1'
#
loop_
_entity.id
_entity.type
_entity.pdbx_description
1 polymer ?
#
loop_
_entity_poly.entity_id
_entity_poly.type
_entity_poly.pdbx_seq_one_letter_code
_entity_poly.pdbx_strand_id
1 'polypeptide(L)'
;MGLAAYFIFSQWKPSNQAVNKEAATHITNPKKDPQNKDKKTETSSALDMAAIERGDYSSAAGSWQNELGDKLQLNASGIESANIKGTADFTLSSEQAKGEGIYQARLTSKDGTAVYHLIFVKAGTTIPSELFNEGFSDTSDTSKDRLYIASQETFGSDDFAKNVLYKTN
;
A
#
# COMPACT_ATOMS: atom_id res chain seq x y z
N MET A 1 16.41 7.99 -59.65
CA MET A 1 16.06 8.91 -58.53
C MET A 1 15.50 8.02 -57.42
N GLY A 2 16.04 7.83 -56.22
CA GLY A 2 17.19 8.39 -55.54
C GLY A 2 17.78 7.34 -54.57
N LEU A 3 18.95 7.67 -54.06
CA LEU A 3 19.98 6.78 -53.53
C LEU A 3 19.63 6.07 -52.22
N ALA A 4 19.98 4.78 -52.13
CA ALA A 4 20.17 4.09 -50.87
C ALA A 4 21.53 4.51 -50.28
N ALA A 5 21.50 5.26 -49.18
CA ALA A 5 22.70 5.68 -48.47
C ALA A 5 23.05 4.65 -47.39
N TYR A 6 24.15 3.94 -47.65
CA TYR A 6 24.86 3.07 -46.71
C TYR A 6 25.59 3.98 -45.70
N PHE A 7 25.27 3.89 -44.41
CA PHE A 7 26.04 4.60 -43.38
C PHE A 7 26.97 3.65 -42.65
N ILE A 8 28.26 4.02 -42.72
CA ILE A 8 29.42 3.36 -42.15
C ILE A 8 29.38 3.44 -40.62
N PHE A 9 29.56 2.29 -39.96
CA PHE A 9 29.87 2.23 -38.53
C PHE A 9 31.27 2.79 -38.28
N SER A 10 31.39 3.95 -37.66
CA SER A 10 32.65 4.39 -37.04
C SER A 10 32.60 4.12 -35.54
N GLN A 11 33.40 3.16 -35.09
CA GLN A 11 33.62 2.89 -33.67
C GLN A 11 34.49 3.98 -33.07
N TRP A 12 34.06 4.57 -31.96
CA TRP A 12 34.94 5.41 -31.14
C TRP A 12 34.79 5.08 -29.65
N LYS A 13 35.93 4.83 -29.01
CA LYS A 13 36.16 4.71 -27.57
C LYS A 13 37.33 5.66 -27.20
N PRO A 14 37.47 6.03 -25.92
CA PRO A 14 37.50 7.42 -25.46
C PRO A 14 38.91 8.00 -25.31
N SER A 15 38.98 9.32 -25.18
CA SER A 15 40.18 10.04 -24.76
C SER A 15 39.84 10.89 -23.53
N ASN A 16 40.38 10.50 -22.37
CA ASN A 16 40.44 11.32 -21.16
C ASN A 16 41.69 12.20 -21.21
N GLN A 17 41.54 13.52 -21.01
CA GLN A 17 42.53 14.30 -20.26
C GLN A 17 42.00 15.67 -19.79
N ALA A 18 42.14 15.85 -18.47
CA ALA A 18 42.48 17.06 -17.71
C ALA A 18 41.46 18.19 -17.48
N VAL A 19 41.62 18.80 -16.30
CA VAL A 19 40.63 19.50 -15.46
C VAL A 19 40.98 20.99 -15.32
N ASN A 20 39.94 21.78 -15.00
CA ASN A 20 39.89 23.05 -14.23
C ASN A 20 39.87 24.42 -14.96
N LYS A 21 38.80 25.21 -14.72
CA LYS A 21 38.79 26.51 -14.03
C LYS A 21 37.37 27.12 -13.93
N GLU A 22 37.14 27.87 -12.84
CA GLU A 22 35.86 28.34 -12.28
C GLU A 22 35.15 29.51 -13.00
N ALA A 23 33.83 29.61 -12.69
CA ALA A 23 33.02 30.82 -12.40
C ALA A 23 32.02 31.37 -13.45
N ALA A 24 30.77 31.52 -12.95
CA ALA A 24 29.69 32.46 -13.27
C ALA A 24 28.65 32.14 -14.39
N THR A 25 27.49 31.66 -13.92
CA THR A 25 26.10 32.08 -14.23
C THR A 25 25.64 32.29 -15.68
N HIS A 26 24.75 31.42 -16.18
CA HIS A 26 23.36 31.77 -16.55
C HIS A 26 22.60 30.48 -16.93
N ILE A 27 21.65 30.08 -16.08
CA ILE A 27 20.73 28.97 -16.31
C ILE A 27 19.57 29.52 -17.15
N THR A 28 19.36 29.00 -18.37
CA THR A 28 18.05 29.03 -19.01
C THR A 28 17.75 27.66 -19.64
N ASN A 29 16.65 27.06 -19.19
CA ASN A 29 16.09 25.78 -19.60
C ASN A 29 15.85 25.67 -21.12
N PRO A 30 15.74 24.43 -21.62
CA PRO A 30 14.44 24.02 -22.13
C PRO A 30 13.93 22.70 -21.53
N LYS A 31 12.80 22.85 -20.84
CA LYS A 31 11.65 21.93 -20.66
C LYS A 31 11.79 20.54 -21.33
N LYS A 32 11.81 19.49 -20.52
CA LYS A 32 11.14 18.21 -20.83
C LYS A 32 10.74 17.49 -19.54
N ASP A 33 9.42 17.34 -19.39
CA ASP A 33 8.62 16.54 -18.46
C ASP A 33 9.05 16.35 -17.00
N PRO A 34 8.20 16.74 -16.02
CA PRO A 34 8.29 16.16 -14.69
C PRO A 34 7.77 14.72 -14.77
N GLN A 35 8.68 13.77 -14.98
CA GLN A 35 8.46 12.42 -14.51
C GLN A 35 8.26 12.54 -13.00
N ASN A 36 7.00 12.46 -12.56
CA ASN A 36 6.61 12.35 -11.17
C ASN A 36 7.29 11.09 -10.64
N LYS A 37 8.54 11.23 -10.20
CA LYS A 37 9.17 10.28 -9.32
C LYS A 37 8.39 10.43 -8.04
N ASP A 38 7.45 9.51 -7.82
CA ASP A 38 6.92 9.22 -6.51
C ASP A 38 8.12 9.13 -5.59
N LYS A 39 8.33 10.21 -4.85
CA LYS A 39 9.27 10.26 -3.75
C LYS A 39 8.68 9.26 -2.78
N LYS A 40 9.15 8.01 -2.87
CA LYS A 40 9.01 6.98 -1.84
C LYS A 40 9.65 7.59 -0.60
N THR A 41 8.88 8.42 0.07
CA THR A 41 9.12 8.81 1.44
C THR A 41 9.20 7.47 2.14
N GLU A 42 10.33 7.18 2.79
CA GLU A 42 10.49 5.93 3.51
C GLU A 42 9.49 5.92 4.66
N THR A 43 8.27 5.50 4.36
CA THR A 43 7.21 5.31 5.33
C THR A 43 7.58 4.07 6.11
N SER A 44 7.97 4.25 7.37
CA SER A 44 8.33 3.15 8.26
C SER A 44 7.07 2.38 8.65
N SER A 45 6.79 1.30 7.93
CA SER A 45 5.74 0.34 8.27
C SER A 45 6.25 -0.67 9.29
N ALA A 46 5.41 -0.97 10.29
CA ALA A 46 5.66 -2.02 11.28
C ALA A 46 5.18 -3.40 10.80
N LEU A 47 4.30 -3.48 9.80
CA LEU A 47 3.72 -4.75 9.35
C LEU A 47 4.71 -5.60 8.52
N ASP A 48 4.86 -6.87 8.92
CA ASP A 48 5.54 -7.92 8.16
C ASP A 48 4.50 -8.76 7.41
N MET A 49 4.31 -8.48 6.12
CA MET A 49 3.32 -9.18 5.29
C MET A 49 3.61 -10.67 5.18
N ALA A 50 4.89 -11.07 5.11
CA ALA A 50 5.26 -12.47 4.96
C ALA A 50 4.97 -13.27 6.24
N ALA A 51 5.10 -12.64 7.41
CA ALA A 51 4.67 -13.24 8.68
C ALA A 51 3.15 -13.40 8.74
N ILE A 52 2.41 -12.34 8.37
CA ILE A 52 0.94 -12.33 8.36
C ILE A 52 0.38 -13.40 7.43
N GLU A 53 0.95 -13.59 6.24
CA GLU A 53 0.58 -14.65 5.30
C GLU A 53 0.64 -16.05 5.93
N ARG A 54 1.61 -16.27 6.83
CA ARG A 54 1.80 -17.54 7.56
C ARG A 54 0.98 -17.63 8.85
N GLY A 55 0.14 -16.62 9.14
CA GLY A 55 -0.67 -16.57 10.35
C GLY A 55 0.08 -16.10 11.60
N ASP A 56 1.27 -15.51 11.44
CA ASP A 56 1.96 -14.81 12.53
C ASP A 56 1.62 -13.32 12.47
N TYR A 57 0.83 -12.88 13.43
CA TYR A 57 0.32 -11.51 13.50
C TYR A 57 1.13 -10.63 14.47
N SER A 58 2.32 -11.07 14.91
CA SER A 58 3.14 -10.35 15.88
C SER A 58 3.42 -8.90 15.46
N SER A 59 3.68 -8.66 14.18
CA SER A 59 3.89 -7.31 13.64
C SER A 59 2.63 -6.43 13.64
N ALA A 60 1.45 -7.05 13.61
CA ALA A 60 0.15 -6.36 13.62
C ALA A 60 -0.43 -6.20 15.04
N ALA A 61 0.22 -6.78 16.07
CA ALA A 61 -0.26 -6.77 17.44
C ALA A 61 -0.49 -5.35 17.96
N GLY A 62 -1.58 -5.15 18.69
CA GLY A 62 -2.02 -3.87 19.23
C GLY A 62 -3.50 -3.57 18.99
N SER A 63 -3.92 -2.41 19.45
CA SER A 63 -5.28 -1.89 19.30
C SER A 63 -5.42 -1.14 17.99
N TRP A 64 -6.51 -1.40 17.26
CA TRP A 64 -6.88 -0.75 16.02
C TRP A 64 -8.30 -0.20 16.12
N GLN A 65 -8.51 1.01 15.63
CA GLN A 65 -9.81 1.67 15.67
C GLN A 65 -10.05 2.52 14.41
N ASN A 66 -11.30 2.55 13.93
CA ASN A 66 -11.74 3.47 12.88
C ASN A 66 -12.60 4.63 13.46
N GLU A 67 -12.92 5.61 12.62
CA GLU A 67 -13.71 6.79 13.05
C GLU A 67 -15.17 6.46 13.37
N LEU A 68 -15.67 5.32 12.88
CA LEU A 68 -17.04 4.85 13.12
C LEU A 68 -17.19 4.10 14.45
N GLY A 69 -16.09 3.83 15.15
CA GLY A 69 -16.09 3.19 16.46
C GLY A 69 -15.85 1.68 16.45
N ASP A 70 -15.60 1.08 15.29
CA ASP A 70 -15.16 -0.32 15.23
C ASP A 70 -13.77 -0.45 15.86
N LYS A 71 -13.57 -1.53 16.61
CA LYS A 71 -12.34 -1.82 17.35
C LYS A 71 -11.88 -3.25 17.10
N LEU A 72 -10.58 -3.41 16.90
CA LEU A 72 -9.93 -4.70 16.74
C LEU A 72 -8.63 -4.72 17.55
N GLN A 73 -8.50 -5.67 18.45
CA GLN A 73 -7.27 -5.94 19.18
C GLN A 73 -6.63 -7.20 18.60
N LEU A 74 -5.40 -7.07 18.12
CA LEU A 74 -4.61 -8.19 17.63
C LEU A 74 -3.48 -8.55 18.60
N ASN A 75 -3.17 -9.84 18.68
CA ASN A 75 -1.96 -10.38 19.28
C ASN A 75 -1.22 -11.26 18.26
N ALA A 76 -0.13 -11.93 18.67
CA ALA A 76 0.66 -12.79 17.78
C ALA A 76 -0.16 -13.92 17.10
N SER A 77 -1.21 -14.40 17.76
CA SER A 77 -2.04 -15.52 17.31
C SER A 77 -3.31 -15.08 16.56
N GLY A 78 -3.56 -13.78 16.41
CA GLY A 78 -4.74 -13.24 15.72
C GLY A 78 -5.58 -12.33 16.61
N ILE A 79 -6.89 -12.55 16.69
CA ILE A 79 -7.83 -11.67 17.39
C ILE A 79 -7.81 -11.95 18.89
N GLU A 80 -7.50 -10.93 19.67
CA GLU A 80 -7.65 -10.92 21.12
C GLU A 80 -9.03 -10.40 21.52
N SER A 81 -9.52 -9.34 20.86
CA SER A 81 -10.89 -8.86 21.00
C SER A 81 -11.34 -8.10 19.75
N ALA A 82 -12.64 -8.07 19.51
CA ALA A 82 -13.23 -7.34 18.39
C ALA A 82 -14.60 -6.77 18.78
N ASN A 83 -14.87 -5.56 18.32
CA ASN A 83 -16.20 -4.99 18.24
C ASN A 83 -16.33 -4.40 16.85
N ILE A 84 -16.97 -5.14 15.96
CA ILE A 84 -17.10 -4.80 14.55
C ILE A 84 -18.59 -4.74 14.25
N LYS A 85 -19.11 -3.55 13.95
CA LYS A 85 -20.52 -3.30 13.63
C LYS A 85 -21.49 -3.85 14.69
N GLY A 86 -21.09 -3.79 15.97
CA GLY A 86 -21.87 -4.30 17.09
C GLY A 86 -21.80 -5.81 17.32
N THR A 87 -21.02 -6.54 16.53
CA THR A 87 -20.73 -7.96 16.74
C THR A 87 -19.40 -8.13 17.47
N ALA A 88 -19.39 -9.01 18.46
CA ALA A 88 -18.19 -9.45 19.16
C ALA A 88 -17.83 -10.89 18.76
N ASP A 89 -16.70 -11.41 19.27
CA ASP A 89 -16.28 -12.80 19.10
C ASP A 89 -16.06 -13.24 17.65
N PHE A 90 -15.00 -12.72 17.04
CA PHE A 90 -14.52 -13.15 15.73
C PHE A 90 -13.32 -14.08 15.83
N THR A 91 -13.20 -14.95 14.84
CA THR A 91 -11.98 -15.70 14.54
C THR A 91 -11.34 -15.14 13.28
N LEU A 92 -10.01 -15.27 13.18
CA LEU A 92 -9.23 -14.83 12.04
C LEU A 92 -8.59 -16.04 11.35
N SER A 93 -8.73 -16.09 10.03
CA SER A 93 -8.10 -17.12 9.19
C SER A 93 -7.39 -16.48 8.01
N SER A 94 -6.23 -17.05 7.65
CA SER A 94 -5.46 -16.66 6.48
C SER A 94 -6.23 -16.91 5.19
N GLU A 95 -6.03 -16.06 4.16
CA GLU A 95 -6.66 -16.23 2.85
C GLU A 95 -5.66 -16.04 1.72
N GLN A 96 -5.43 -14.82 1.22
CA GLN A 96 -4.57 -14.61 0.06
C GLN A 96 -3.91 -13.22 0.02
N ALA A 97 -2.73 -13.15 -0.59
CA ALA A 97 -2.13 -11.87 -0.99
C ALA A 97 -2.97 -11.20 -2.09
N LYS A 98 -3.08 -9.88 -2.04
CA LYS A 98 -3.81 -9.07 -3.04
C LYS A 98 -2.90 -8.13 -3.83
N GLY A 99 -1.62 -8.05 -3.49
CA GLY A 99 -0.63 -7.21 -4.14
C GLY A 99 0.55 -6.94 -3.21
N GLU A 100 1.55 -6.20 -3.70
CA GLU A 100 2.68 -5.81 -2.88
C GLU A 100 2.22 -4.95 -1.69
N GLY A 101 2.47 -5.43 -0.46
CA GLY A 101 2.06 -4.74 0.75
C GLY A 101 0.58 -4.87 1.11
N ILE A 102 -0.18 -5.76 0.45
CA ILE A 102 -1.61 -5.99 0.72
C ILE A 102 -1.89 -7.47 0.91
N TYR A 103 -2.46 -7.81 2.06
CA TYR A 103 -2.89 -9.17 2.37
C TYR A 103 -4.34 -9.20 2.82
N GLN A 104 -5.09 -10.17 2.33
CA GLN A 104 -6.47 -10.43 2.74
C GLN A 104 -6.52 -11.65 3.65
N ALA A 105 -7.23 -11.49 4.76
CA ALA A 105 -7.62 -12.54 5.68
C ALA A 105 -9.16 -12.55 5.82
N ARG A 106 -9.68 -13.56 6.51
CA ARG A 106 -11.11 -13.74 6.74
C ARG A 106 -11.44 -13.69 8.21
N LEU A 107 -12.43 -12.86 8.54
CA LEU A 107 -13.08 -12.79 9.84
C LEU A 107 -14.36 -13.63 9.79
N THR A 108 -14.58 -14.45 10.81
CA THR A 108 -15.82 -15.22 10.95
C THR A 108 -16.28 -15.15 12.39
N SER A 109 -17.51 -14.68 12.61
CA SER A 109 -18.11 -14.65 13.94
C SER A 109 -18.23 -16.07 14.49
N LYS A 110 -18.19 -16.21 15.81
CA LYS A 110 -18.22 -17.51 16.48
C LYS A 110 -19.47 -18.35 16.13
N ASP A 111 -20.59 -17.70 15.85
CA ASP A 111 -21.83 -18.34 15.42
C ASP A 111 -21.91 -18.59 13.89
N GLY A 112 -20.91 -18.13 13.13
CA GLY A 112 -20.81 -18.28 11.68
C GLY A 112 -21.74 -17.37 10.86
N THR A 113 -22.49 -16.47 11.50
CA THR A 113 -23.50 -15.64 10.81
C THR A 113 -22.90 -14.42 10.10
N ALA A 114 -21.77 -13.91 10.60
CA ALA A 114 -21.07 -12.78 10.02
C ALA A 114 -19.70 -13.20 9.49
N VAL A 115 -19.47 -12.94 8.21
CA VAL A 115 -18.19 -13.18 7.52
C VAL A 115 -17.74 -11.88 6.88
N TYR A 116 -16.51 -11.48 7.16
CA TYR A 116 -15.89 -10.28 6.58
C TYR A 116 -14.50 -10.61 6.05
N HIS A 117 -14.02 -9.80 5.12
CA HIS A 117 -12.61 -9.72 4.75
C HIS A 117 -11.92 -8.71 5.65
N LEU A 118 -10.74 -9.08 6.16
CA LEU A 118 -9.81 -8.17 6.83
C LEU A 118 -8.61 -7.94 5.91
N ILE A 119 -8.43 -6.71 5.49
CA ILE A 119 -7.35 -6.31 4.60
C ILE A 119 -6.25 -5.66 5.43
N PHE A 120 -5.07 -6.24 5.41
CA PHE A 120 -3.84 -5.65 5.93
C PHE A 120 -3.18 -4.84 4.82
N VAL A 121 -2.87 -3.57 5.08
CA VAL A 121 -2.22 -2.69 4.12
C VAL A 121 -1.00 -2.05 4.76
N LYS A 122 0.16 -2.28 4.15
CA LYS A 122 1.44 -1.71 4.57
C LYS A 122 1.42 -0.19 4.41
N ALA A 123 2.06 0.53 5.34
CA ALA A 123 2.34 1.94 5.17
C ALA A 123 3.15 2.18 3.89
N GLY A 124 2.76 3.19 3.12
CA GLY A 124 3.31 3.52 1.80
C GLY A 124 2.63 2.83 0.62
N THR A 125 1.71 1.88 0.85
CA THR A 125 1.02 1.15 -0.23
C THR A 125 -0.31 1.80 -0.58
N THR A 126 -0.56 2.18 -1.82
CA THR A 126 -1.92 2.56 -2.26
C THR A 126 -2.73 1.31 -2.58
N ILE A 127 -3.97 1.21 -2.09
CA ILE A 127 -4.86 0.09 -2.46
C ILE A 127 -5.23 0.26 -3.95
N PRO A 128 -5.01 -0.76 -4.81
CA PRO A 128 -5.27 -0.66 -6.24
C PRO A 128 -6.74 -0.37 -6.55
N SER A 129 -6.99 0.47 -7.56
CA SER A 129 -8.34 0.87 -7.97
C SER A 129 -9.22 -0.30 -8.42
N GLU A 130 -8.61 -1.41 -8.85
CA GLU A 130 -9.31 -2.64 -9.26
C GLU A 130 -10.02 -3.32 -8.09
N LEU A 131 -9.64 -2.99 -6.85
CA LEU A 131 -10.31 -3.46 -5.64
C LEU A 131 -11.46 -2.54 -5.22
N PHE A 132 -11.72 -1.43 -5.93
CA PHE A 132 -12.80 -0.50 -5.65
C PHE A 132 -13.92 -0.60 -6.69
N ASN A 133 -15.16 -0.31 -6.26
CA ASN A 133 -16.25 -0.03 -7.18
C ASN A 133 -15.93 1.21 -8.04
N GLU A 134 -16.50 1.28 -9.24
CA GLU A 134 -16.29 2.40 -10.16
C GLU A 134 -16.60 3.73 -9.48
N GLY A 135 -15.70 4.72 -9.68
CA GLY A 135 -15.82 6.05 -9.06
C GLY A 135 -15.20 6.17 -7.67
N PHE A 136 -14.72 5.07 -7.06
CA PHE A 136 -14.05 5.08 -5.76
C PHE A 136 -12.55 4.78 -5.88
N SER A 137 -11.80 5.19 -4.86
CA SER A 137 -10.36 4.96 -4.76
C SER A 137 -9.91 5.01 -3.28
N ASP A 138 -8.65 4.69 -3.03
CA ASP A 138 -8.04 4.77 -1.71
C ASP A 138 -7.90 6.23 -1.25
N THR A 139 -8.82 6.66 -0.38
CA THR A 139 -8.82 7.99 0.25
C THR A 139 -8.19 8.00 1.65
N SER A 140 -7.58 6.89 2.07
CA SER A 140 -7.02 6.73 3.41
C SER A 140 -5.62 7.33 3.56
N ASP A 141 -5.13 7.45 4.79
CA ASP A 141 -3.80 7.94 5.09
C ASP A 141 -2.75 6.85 4.77
N THR A 142 -2.20 6.91 3.55
CA THR A 142 -1.20 5.94 3.07
C THR A 142 0.12 6.01 3.84
N SER A 143 0.37 7.04 4.66
CA SER A 143 1.57 7.12 5.49
C SER A 143 1.53 6.17 6.71
N LYS A 144 0.42 5.47 6.92
CA LYS A 144 0.22 4.56 8.05
C LYS A 144 -0.08 3.15 7.58
N ASP A 145 0.28 2.19 8.44
CA ASP A 145 -0.29 0.85 8.37
C ASP A 145 -1.80 0.95 8.63
N ARG A 146 -2.57 0.19 7.87
CA ARG A 146 -4.04 0.27 7.84
C ARG A 146 -4.64 -1.12 7.85
N LEU A 147 -5.76 -1.24 8.55
CA LEU A 147 -6.66 -2.37 8.40
C LEU A 147 -7.99 -1.90 7.80
N TYR A 148 -8.60 -2.71 6.95
CA TYR A 148 -9.93 -2.44 6.42
C TYR A 148 -10.80 -3.68 6.53
N ILE A 149 -12.04 -3.50 7.00
CA ILE A 149 -13.02 -4.58 7.15
C ILE A 149 -14.11 -4.41 6.11
N ALA A 150 -14.25 -5.40 5.23
CA ALA A 150 -15.21 -5.39 4.13
C ALA A 150 -16.16 -6.59 4.21
N SER A 151 -17.44 -6.39 3.93
CA SER A 151 -18.42 -7.49 3.78
C SER A 151 -18.52 -8.01 2.35
N GLN A 152 -17.80 -7.39 1.41
CA GLN A 152 -17.81 -7.70 -0.01
C GLN A 152 -16.37 -7.70 -0.53
N GLU A 153 -16.16 -8.31 -1.69
CA GLU A 153 -14.84 -8.38 -2.32
C GLU A 153 -14.38 -7.05 -2.92
N THR A 154 -15.33 -6.16 -3.28
CA THR A 154 -15.03 -4.81 -3.77
C THR A 154 -15.27 -3.77 -2.69
N PHE A 155 -14.34 -2.83 -2.60
CA PHE A 155 -14.33 -1.71 -1.66
C PHE A 155 -15.04 -0.50 -2.24
N GLY A 156 -15.21 0.53 -1.40
CA GLY A 156 -15.60 1.85 -1.86
C GLY A 156 -16.96 2.26 -1.36
N SER A 157 -16.93 3.35 -0.60
CA SER A 157 -18.06 4.21 -0.23
C SER A 157 -17.50 5.62 -0.06
N ASP A 158 -18.37 6.61 0.00
CA ASP A 158 -17.96 8.00 0.29
C ASP A 158 -17.23 8.12 1.64
N ASP A 159 -17.48 7.17 2.54
CA ASP A 159 -16.88 7.09 3.88
C ASP A 159 -15.71 6.09 3.96
N PHE A 160 -15.08 5.72 2.84
CA PHE A 160 -14.00 4.71 2.82
C PHE A 160 -12.93 4.99 3.89
N ALA A 161 -12.36 6.20 3.91
CA ALA A 161 -11.32 6.58 4.88
C ALA A 161 -11.78 6.45 6.34
N LYS A 162 -13.06 6.72 6.64
CA LYS A 162 -13.64 6.60 7.99
C LYS A 162 -13.77 5.16 8.46
N ASN A 163 -13.86 4.21 7.52
CA ASN A 163 -13.95 2.78 7.80
C ASN A 163 -12.58 2.13 8.02
N VAL A 164 -11.49 2.79 7.61
CA VAL A 164 -10.12 2.30 7.79
C VAL A 164 -9.72 2.38 9.26
N LEU A 165 -9.24 1.27 9.80
CA LEU A 165 -8.72 1.21 11.16
C LEU A 165 -7.24 1.57 11.14
N TYR A 166 -6.84 2.41 12.08
CA TYR A 166 -5.45 2.72 12.37
C TYR A 166 -5.10 2.27 13.77
N LYS A 167 -3.81 2.03 13.99
CA LYS A 167 -3.29 1.67 15.31
C LYS A 167 -3.52 2.82 16.28
N THR A 168 -4.09 2.52 17.45
CA THR A 168 -4.23 3.50 18.54
C THR A 168 -3.01 3.40 19.46
N ASN A 169 -2.45 4.54 19.81
CA ASN A 169 -1.29 4.64 20.72
C ASN A 169 -1.67 4.36 22.17
#